data_AF-A0A0B2RAY8-F1
#
_entry.id   AF-A0A0B2RAY8-F1
#
_cell.length_a   1.000
_cell.length_b   1.000
_cell.length_c   1.000
_cell.angle_alpha   90.00
_cell.angle_beta   90.00
_cell.angle_gamma   90.00
#
_symmetry.space_group_name_H-M   'P 1'
#
loop_
_entity.id
_entity.type
_entity.pdbx_description
1 polymer ?
#
loop_
_entity_poly.entity_id
_entity_poly.type
_entity_poly.pdbx_seq_one_letter_code
_entity_poly.pdbx_strand_id
1 'polypeptide(L)'
;MAVQVYIAYYSLYGHVERLAEEIKKGTNCVEGVEAKLWQFKAFLDASGGLWETQQLAGKLVGIFYSTRSQGGGQETTAAFHQGKYITNITKKLKEAA
;
A
#
# COMPACT_ATOMS: atom_id res chain seq x y z
N MET A 1 16.30 5.11 14.74
CA MET A 1 15.08 5.81 14.24
C MET A 1 14.13 4.73 13.79
N ALA A 2 12.92 4.64 14.35
CA ALA A 2 11.98 3.58 13.99
C ALA A 2 11.24 3.93 12.70
N VAL A 3 11.22 3.00 11.74
CA VAL A 3 10.46 3.13 10.49
C VAL A 3 9.01 2.71 10.76
N GLN A 4 8.06 3.62 10.54
CA GLN A 4 6.63 3.31 10.67
C GLN A 4 6.06 2.81 9.34
N VAL A 5 5.43 1.64 9.38
CA VAL A 5 4.74 1.02 8.24
C VAL A 5 3.24 1.01 8.52
N TYR A 6 2.47 1.61 7.62
CA TYR A 6 1.02 1.62 7.70
C TYR A 6 0.43 0.57 6.75
N ILE A 7 -0.29 -0.39 7.30
CA ILE A 7 -0.97 -1.44 6.55
C ILE A 7 -2.46 -1.08 6.52
N ALA A 8 -2.86 -0.37 5.47
CA ALA A 8 -4.24 0.02 5.23
C ALA A 8 -4.97 -1.08 4.44
N TYR A 9 -6.06 -1.62 4.97
CA TYR A 9 -6.80 -2.73 4.33
C TYR A 9 -8.32 -2.60 4.47
N TYR A 10 -9.04 -3.31 3.60
CA TYR A 10 -10.47 -3.53 3.69
C TYR A 10 -10.75 -5.03 3.55
N SER A 11 -11.61 -5.58 4.40
CA SER A 11 -12.01 -6.99 4.32
C SER A 11 -13.48 -7.16 4.63
N LEU A 12 -14.19 -7.85 3.73
CA LEU A 12 -15.60 -8.21 3.95
C LEU A 12 -15.74 -9.60 4.62
N TYR A 13 -14.85 -10.53 4.26
CA TYR A 13 -14.92 -11.94 4.68
C TYR A 13 -13.71 -12.37 5.53
N GLY A 14 -12.89 -11.43 6.00
CA GLY A 14 -11.72 -11.70 6.85
C GLY A 14 -10.46 -12.21 6.13
N HIS A 15 -10.54 -12.61 4.85
CA HIS A 15 -9.35 -13.09 4.11
C HIS A 15 -8.21 -12.05 4.04
N VAL A 16 -8.57 -10.80 3.72
CA VAL A 16 -7.59 -9.70 3.63
C VAL A 16 -7.13 -9.26 5.01
N GLU A 17 -8.00 -9.34 6.02
CA GLU A 17 -7.63 -9.06 7.41
C GLU A 17 -6.56 -10.03 7.90
N ARG A 18 -6.76 -11.33 7.66
CA ARG A 18 -5.78 -12.36 8.01
C ARG A 18 -4.44 -12.11 7.32
N LEU A 19 -4.47 -11.73 6.04
CA LEU A 19 -3.26 -11.38 5.30
C LEU A 19 -2.57 -10.14 5.90
N ALA A 20 -3.33 -9.11 6.26
CA ALA A 20 -2.78 -7.90 6.88
C ALA A 20 -2.14 -8.18 8.25
N GLU A 21 -2.72 -9.07 9.06
CA GLU A 21 -2.13 -9.53 10.31
C GLU A 21 -0.79 -10.25 10.11
N GLU A 22 -0.69 -11.12 9.11
CA GLU A 22 0.56 -11.81 8.81
C GLU A 22 1.63 -10.86 8.27
N ILE A 23 1.25 -9.88 7.43
CA ILE A 23 2.15 -8.81 7.01
C ILE A 23 2.63 -8.00 8.22
N LYS A 24 1.74 -7.66 9.16
CA LYS A 24 2.11 -6.95 10.40
C LYS A 24 3.11 -7.76 11.22
N LYS A 25 2.87 -9.07 11.42
CA LYS A 25 3.79 -9.96 12.14
C LYS A 25 5.16 -10.02 11.47
N GLY A 26 5.20 -10.20 10.15
CA GLY A 26 6.46 -10.21 9.38
C GLY A 26 7.17 -8.87 9.37
N THR A 27 6.45 -7.75 9.44
CA THR A 27 7.07 -6.42 9.49
C THR A 27 7.66 -6.14 10.87
N ASN A 28 6.95 -6.52 11.93
CA ASN A 28 7.38 -6.31 13.31
C ASN A 28 8.54 -7.21 13.75
N CYS A 29 8.90 -8.24 12.98
CA CYS A 29 10.11 -9.03 13.27
C CYS A 29 11.40 -8.33 12.83
N VAL A 30 11.31 -7.26 12.03
CA VAL A 30 12.47 -6.48 11.58
C VAL A 30 12.82 -5.44 12.64
N GLU A 31 14.08 -5.43 13.07
CA GLU A 31 14.55 -4.49 14.08
C GLU A 31 14.42 -3.03 13.59
N GLY A 32 13.85 -2.18 14.45
CA GLY A 32 13.63 -0.77 14.13
C GLY A 32 12.45 -0.49 13.19
N VAL A 33 11.53 -1.44 12.97
CA VAL A 33 10.31 -1.23 12.18
C VAL A 33 9.07 -1.46 13.05
N GLU A 34 8.08 -0.58 12.94
CA GLU A 34 6.79 -0.69 13.62
C GLU A 34 5.64 -0.65 12.62
N ALA A 35 4.83 -1.72 12.58
CA ALA A 35 3.66 -1.80 11.71
C ALA A 35 2.33 -1.53 12.43
N LYS A 36 1.50 -0.68 11.82
CA LYS A 36 0.16 -0.33 12.29
C LYS A 36 -0.90 -0.71 11.26
N LEU A 37 -1.92 -1.44 11.71
CA LEU A 37 -3.10 -1.76 10.90
C LEU A 37 -4.09 -0.58 10.91
N TRP A 38 -4.70 -0.31 9.76
CA TRP A 38 -5.70 0.74 9.61
C TRP A 38 -6.78 0.31 8.61
N GLN A 39 -8.05 0.65 8.89
CA GLN A 39 -9.11 0.57 7.89
C GLN A 39 -8.82 1.50 6.70
N PHE A 40 -8.96 0.97 5.48
CA PHE A 40 -8.56 1.65 4.25
C PHE A 40 -9.25 3.00 4.05
N LYS A 41 -10.55 3.08 4.33
CA LYS A 41 -11.30 4.34 4.19
C LYS A 41 -10.81 5.42 5.16
N ALA A 42 -10.62 5.05 6.43
CA ALA A 42 -10.12 5.98 7.45
C ALA A 42 -8.69 6.45 7.16
N PHE A 43 -7.85 5.57 6.60
CA PHE A 43 -6.52 5.94 6.13
C PHE A 43 -6.58 6.99 5.01
N LEU A 44 -7.41 6.76 3.99
CA LEU A 44 -7.56 7.72 2.88
C LEU A 44 -8.08 9.07 3.37
N ASP A 45 -9.08 9.08 4.25
CA ASP A 45 -9.65 10.30 4.82
C ASP A 45 -8.60 11.11 5.62
N ALA A 46 -7.77 10.42 6.39
CA ALA A 46 -6.68 11.06 7.14
C ALA A 46 -5.51 11.55 6.25
N SER A 47 -5.39 11.02 5.02
CA SER A 47 -4.26 11.30 4.14
C SER A 47 -4.41 12.54 3.26
N GLY A 48 -5.58 13.19 3.25
CA GLY A 48 -5.88 14.31 2.35
C GLY A 48 -4.90 15.49 2.45
N GLY A 49 -4.62 15.97 3.66
CA GLY A 49 -3.66 17.07 3.86
C GLY A 49 -2.21 16.68 3.54
N LEU A 50 -1.84 15.41 3.71
CA LEU A 50 -0.52 14.90 3.32
C LEU A 50 -0.38 14.80 1.80
N TRP A 51 -1.47 14.51 1.10
CA TRP A 51 -1.50 14.49 -0.36
C TRP A 51 -1.35 15.91 -0.93
N GLU A 52 -2.10 16.87 -0.40
CA GLU A 52 -2.05 18.29 -0.84
C GLU A 52 -0.64 18.88 -0.73
N THR A 53 0.06 18.53 0.35
CA THR A 53 1.44 18.99 0.62
C THR A 53 2.52 18.09 0.01
N GLN A 54 2.14 17.11 -0.81
CA GLN A 54 3.03 16.11 -1.44
C GLN A 54 3.93 15.31 -0.47
N GLN A 55 3.59 15.24 0.80
CA GLN A 55 4.36 14.51 1.83
C GLN A 55 4.33 12.98 1.66
N LEU A 56 3.46 12.47 0.78
CA LEU A 56 3.42 11.05 0.41
C LEU A 56 4.35 10.72 -0.77
N ALA A 57 4.92 11.72 -1.46
CA ALA A 57 5.79 11.49 -2.60
C ALA A 57 7.10 10.80 -2.17
N GLY A 58 7.52 9.78 -2.94
CA GLY A 58 8.77 9.06 -2.70
C GLY A 58 8.71 8.04 -1.56
N LYS A 59 7.59 7.91 -0.84
CA LYS A 59 7.41 6.86 0.16
C LYS A 59 7.21 5.50 -0.53
N LEU A 60 7.86 4.47 0.01
CA LEU A 60 7.70 3.10 -0.48
C LEU A 60 6.29 2.57 -0.18
N VAL A 61 5.68 1.92 -1.17
CA VAL A 61 4.33 1.37 -1.07
C VAL A 61 4.31 -0.06 -1.63
N GLY A 62 3.67 -0.97 -0.90
CA GLY A 62 3.32 -2.30 -1.36
C GLY A 62 1.80 -2.44 -1.46
N ILE A 63 1.33 -3.31 -2.35
CA ILE A 63 -0.09 -3.64 -2.49
C ILE A 63 -0.28 -5.14 -2.33
N PHE A 64 -1.43 -5.54 -1.79
CA PHE A 64 -1.83 -6.93 -1.63
C PHE A 64 -3.35 -7.02 -1.80
N TYR A 65 -3.84 -8.19 -2.19
CA TYR A 65 -5.25 -8.43 -2.50
C TYR A 65 -5.59 -9.89 -2.27
N SER A 66 -6.89 -10.18 -2.17
CA SER A 66 -7.43 -11.52 -2.12
C SER A 66 -8.68 -11.57 -2.99
N THR A 67 -8.81 -12.60 -3.83
CA THR A 67 -10.06 -12.88 -4.58
C THR A 67 -10.40 -14.35 -4.48
N ARG A 68 -11.69 -14.68 -4.62
CA ARG A 68 -12.22 -16.03 -4.45
C ARG A 68 -12.03 -16.92 -5.68
N SER A 69 -11.71 -16.35 -6.86
CA SER A 69 -11.54 -17.09 -8.10
C SER A 69 -10.08 -17.15 -8.56
N GLN A 70 -9.66 -18.32 -9.02
CA GLN A 70 -8.40 -18.47 -9.75
C GLN A 70 -8.51 -17.68 -11.07
N GLY A 71 -7.47 -16.90 -11.41
CA GLY A 71 -7.53 -15.99 -12.56
C GLY A 71 -8.49 -14.80 -12.36
N GLY A 72 -9.01 -14.58 -11.15
CA GLY A 72 -9.95 -13.51 -10.79
C GLY A 72 -9.35 -12.09 -10.76
N GLY A 73 -8.33 -11.85 -11.57
CA GLY A 73 -7.71 -10.53 -11.73
C GLY A 73 -6.70 -10.15 -10.66
N GLN A 74 -6.22 -11.10 -9.85
CA GLN A 74 -5.15 -10.87 -8.87
C GLN A 74 -3.92 -10.23 -9.53
N GLU A 75 -3.37 -10.87 -10.55
CA GLU A 75 -2.16 -10.44 -11.25
C GLU A 75 -2.38 -9.19 -12.10
N THR A 76 -3.50 -9.12 -12.82
CA THR A 76 -3.82 -7.96 -13.69
C THR A 76 -4.13 -6.70 -12.88
N THR A 77 -4.74 -6.82 -11.70
CA THR A 77 -4.95 -5.69 -10.79
C THR A 77 -3.63 -5.17 -10.23
N ALA A 78 -2.69 -6.07 -9.91
CA ALA A 78 -1.35 -5.70 -9.47
C ALA A 78 -0.57 -4.97 -10.56
N ALA A 79 -0.57 -5.54 -11.77
CA ALA A 79 0.12 -4.98 -12.93
C ALA A 79 -0.44 -3.60 -13.31
N PHE A 80 -1.76 -3.40 -13.23
CA PHE A 80 -2.38 -2.10 -13.50
C PHE A 80 -1.96 -1.01 -12.49
N HIS A 81 -1.90 -1.35 -11.20
CA HIS A 81 -1.45 -0.41 -10.17
C HIS A 81 0.05 -0.11 -10.25
N GLN A 82 0.88 -1.12 -10.50
CA GLN A 82 2.32 -0.94 -10.72
C GLN A 82 2.60 -0.11 -11.99
N GLY A 83 1.88 -0.38 -13.09
CA GLY A 83 2.00 0.34 -14.35
C GLY A 83 1.68 1.83 -14.21
N LYS A 84 0.67 2.20 -13.40
CA LYS A 84 0.39 3.62 -13.08
C LYS A 84 1.54 4.29 -12.32
N TYR A 85 2.19 3.58 -11.41
CA TYR A 85 3.31 4.10 -10.64
C TYR A 85 4.54 4.32 -11.54
N ILE A 86 4.87 3.35 -12.40
CA ILE A 86 5.96 3.46 -13.38
C ILE A 86 5.70 4.61 -14.37
N THR A 87 4.47 4.74 -14.87
CA THR A 87 4.13 5.81 -15.83
C THR A 87 4.27 7.20 -15.21
N ASN A 88 3.86 7.38 -13.95
CA ASN A 88 4.01 8.64 -13.22
C ASN A 88 5.48 8.98 -12.93
N ILE A 89 6.31 7.99 -12.59
CA ILE A 89 7.76 8.19 -12.41
C ILE A 89 8.41 8.60 -13.74
N THR A 90 8.13 7.88 -14.82
CA THR A 90 8.67 8.18 -16.16
C THR A 90 8.26 9.57 -16.63
N LYS A 91 7.03 10.00 -16.35
CA LYS A 91 6.56 11.36 -16.69
C LYS A 91 7.33 12.43 -15.90
N LYS A 92 7.49 12.27 -14.59
CA LYS A 92 8.28 13.19 -13.76
C LYS A 92 9.76 13.25 -14.15
N LEU A 93 10.35 12.12 -14.55
CA LEU A 93 11.74 12.07 -15.03
C LEU A 93 11.91 12.80 -16.37
N LYS A 94 10.91 12.77 -17.25
CA LYS A 94 10.92 13.53 -18.52
C LYS A 94 10.69 15.04 -18.32
N GLU A 95 9.94 15.44 -17.30
CA GLU A 95 9.70 16.86 -16.99
C GLU A 95 10.87 17.50 -16.23
N ALA A 96 11.75 16.69 -15.63
CA ALA A 96 12.95 17.12 -14.90
C ALA A 96 14.22 17.19 -15.76
N ALA A 97 14.14 16.83 -17.04
CA ALA A 97 15.22 16.88 -18.04
C ALA A 97 14.95 17.99 -19.07
#